data_AF-A0A969QS65-F1
#
_entry.id   AF-A0A969QS65-F1
#
_cell.length_a   1.000
_cell.length_b   1.000
_cell.length_c   1.000
_cell.angle_alpha   90.00
_cell.angle_beta   90.00
_cell.angle_gamma   90.00
#
_symmetry.space_group_name_H-M   'P 1'
#
loop_
_entity.id
_entity.type
_entity.pdbx_description
1 polymer ?
#
loop_
_entity_poly.entity_id
_entity_poly.type
_entity_poly.pdbx_seq_one_letter_code
_entity_poly.pdbx_strand_id
1 'polypeptide(L)' 'MEALNETQVRVELGGVNFDALISAIEKLAKTQQVSVLELSIDAIAPSTVNARITFSRL' A
#
# COMPACT_ATOMS: atom_id res chain seq x y z
N MET A 1 12.54 -26.87 -9.98
CA MET A 1 11.73 -26.09 -9.05
C MET A 1 12.31 -24.69 -9.05
N GLU A 2 11.80 -23.79 -9.89
CA GLU A 2 12.19 -22.39 -9.86
C GLU A 2 11.38 -21.71 -8.74
N ALA A 3 12.07 -21.04 -7.83
CA ALA A 3 11.40 -20.15 -6.88
C ALA A 3 10.79 -19.01 -7.68
N LEU A 4 9.46 -18.90 -7.67
CA LEU A 4 8.78 -17.68 -8.08
C LEU A 4 9.26 -16.58 -7.12
N ASN A 5 10.15 -15.71 -7.58
CA ASN A 5 10.67 -14.59 -6.79
C ASN A 5 9.57 -13.52 -6.68
N GLU A 6 8.67 -13.69 -5.70
CA GLU A 6 7.72 -12.66 -5.31
C GLU A 6 8.50 -11.42 -4.86
N THR A 7 8.31 -10.30 -5.54
CA THR A 7 8.96 -9.03 -5.16
C THR A 7 8.08 -8.29 -4.18
N GLN A 8 8.58 -8.08 -2.96
CA GLN A 8 7.88 -7.34 -1.92
C GLN A 8 8.42 -5.91 -1.82
N VAL A 9 7.52 -4.93 -1.75
CA VAL A 9 7.83 -3.50 -1.64
C VAL A 9 7.10 -2.93 -0.43
N ARG A 10 7.84 -2.35 0.51
CA ARG A 10 7.28 -1.62 1.65
C ARG A 10 7.30 -0.12 1.39
N VAL A 11 6.17 0.53 1.66
CA VAL A 11 5.94 1.97 1.49
C VAL A 11 5.48 2.56 2.82
N GLU A 12 6.09 3.65 3.25
CA GLU A 12 5.70 4.41 4.44
C GLU A 12 5.34 5.84 4.02
N LEU A 13 4.14 6.27 4.40
CA LEU A 13 3.57 7.57 4.06
C LEU A 13 3.15 8.26 5.35
N GLY A 14 3.49 9.54 5.50
CA GLY A 14 3.11 10.34 6.65
C GLY A 14 2.26 11.53 6.25
N GLY A 15 1.23 11.84 7.04
CA GLY A 15 0.41 13.04 6.84
C GLY A 15 -0.39 13.06 5.54
N VAL A 16 -0.84 11.90 5.05
CA VAL A 16 -1.63 11.80 3.82
C VAL A 16 -3.12 11.80 4.10
N ASN A 17 -3.91 12.27 3.14
CA ASN A 17 -5.37 12.16 3.23
C ASN A 17 -5.82 10.69 3.05
N PHE A 18 -6.73 10.23 3.90
CA PHE A 18 -7.21 8.83 3.91
C PHE A 18 -7.86 8.43 2.58
N ASP A 19 -8.76 9.24 2.02
CA ASP A 19 -9.45 8.90 0.77
C ASP A 19 -8.48 8.87 -0.42
N ALA A 20 -7.52 9.79 -0.42
CA ALA A 20 -6.45 9.81 -1.43
C ALA A 20 -5.55 8.57 -1.34
N LEU A 21 -5.24 8.11 -0.12
CA LEU A 21 -4.48 6.89 0.11
C LEU A 21 -5.20 5.66 -0.46
N ILE A 22 -6.48 5.48 -0.12
CA ILE A 22 -7.29 4.36 -0.61
C ILE A 22 -7.38 4.38 -2.14
N SER A 23 -7.66 5.55 -2.72
CA SER A 23 -7.71 5.72 -4.18
C SER A 23 -6.39 5.34 -4.87
N ALA A 24 -5.26 5.67 -4.27
CA ALA A 24 -3.94 5.31 -4.81
C ALA A 24 -3.68 3.80 -4.73
N ILE A 25 -4.03 3.15 -3.62
CA ILE A 25 -3.92 1.70 -3.44
C ILE A 25 -4.76 0.97 -4.49
N GLU A 26 -6.02 1.36 -4.68
CA GLU A 26 -6.91 0.76 -5.67
C GLU A 26 -6.38 0.90 -7.09
N LYS A 27 -5.83 2.09 -7.42
CA LYS A 27 -5.23 2.34 -8.73
C LYS A 27 -4.00 1.46 -8.93
N LEU A 28 -3.14 1.31 -7.92
CA LEU A 28 -1.95 0.46 -7.98
C LEU A 28 -2.34 -1.01 -8.18
N ALA A 29 -3.30 -1.52 -7.41
CA ALA A 29 -3.79 -2.88 -7.54
C ALA A 29 -4.32 -3.18 -8.95
N LYS A 30 -5.05 -2.23 -9.56
CA LYS A 30 -5.57 -2.37 -10.94
C LYS A 30 -4.52 -2.24 -12.03
N THR A 31 -3.53 -1.36 -11.85
CA THR A 31 -2.58 -1.01 -12.93
C THR A 31 -1.31 -1.86 -12.93
N GLN A 32 -0.82 -2.27 -11.76
CA GLN A 32 0.49 -2.91 -11.62
C GLN A 32 0.42 -4.39 -11.21
N GLN A 33 -0.78 -4.98 -11.14
CA GLN A 33 -0.99 -6.36 -10.65
C GLN A 33 -0.31 -6.60 -9.29
N VAL A 34 -0.31 -5.57 -8.44
CA VAL A 34 0.23 -5.67 -7.09
C VAL A 34 -0.87 -6.05 -6.11
N SER A 35 -0.54 -6.93 -5.17
CA SER A 35 -1.41 -7.29 -4.05
C SER A 35 -0.93 -6.59 -2.78
N VAL A 36 -1.85 -6.07 -1.98
CA VAL A 36 -1.51 -5.56 -0.65
C VAL A 36 -1.38 -6.75 0.30
N LEU A 37 -0.20 -6.95 0.86
CA LEU A 37 0.06 -7.99 1.85
C LEU A 37 -0.24 -7.50 3.27
N GLU A 38 0.16 -6.27 3.59
CA GLU A 38 -0.02 -5.68 4.91
C GLU A 38 -0.34 -4.18 4.76
N LEU A 39 -1.26 -3.69 5.58
CA LEU A 39 -1.67 -2.29 5.64
C LEU A 39 -1.89 -1.89 7.10
N SER A 40 -1.11 -0.93 7.58
CA SER A 40 -1.28 -0.30 8.88
C SER A 40 -1.55 1.18 8.69
N ILE A 41 -2.55 1.72 9.38
CA ILE A 41 -2.96 3.12 9.27
C ILE A 41 -3.11 3.70 10.68
N ASP A 42 -2.44 4.81 10.93
CA ASP A 42 -2.52 5.58 12.17
C ASP A 42 -3.16 6.95 11.87
N ALA A 43 -4.33 7.22 12.44
CA ALA A 43 -4.98 8.51 12.29
C ALA A 43 -4.26 9.58 13.12
N ILE A 44 -3.88 10.69 12.49
CA ILE A 44 -3.17 11.79 13.16
C ILE A 44 -3.96 13.10 13.19
N ALA A 45 -4.93 13.27 12.30
CA ALA A 45 -5.89 14.38 12.28
C ALA A 45 -7.16 13.94 11.52
N PRO A 46 -8.24 14.74 11.50
CA PRO A 46 -9.42 14.43 10.70
C PRO A 46 -9.03 14.19 9.23
N SER A 47 -9.37 13.01 8.72
CA SER A 47 -9.04 12.56 7.37
C SER A 47 -7.54 12.50 7.02
N THR A 48 -6.62 12.70 7.98
CA THR A 48 -5.17 12.62 7.78
C THR A 48 -4.58 11.45 8.55
N VAL A 49 -3.77 10.64 7.88
CA VAL A 49 -3.20 9.41 8.41
C VAL A 49 -1.72 9.27 8.09
N ASN A 50 -1.01 8.52 8.92
CA ASN A 50 0.21 7.85 8.53
C ASN A 50 -0.16 6.43 8.09
N ALA A 51 0.49 5.92 7.05
CA ALA A 51 0.24 4.59 6.53
C ALA A 51 1.54 3.85 6.23
N ARG A 52 1.57 2.57 6.58
CA ARG A 52 2.60 1.62 6.19
C ARG A 52 1.95 0.52 5.38
N ILE A 53 2.45 0.28 4.17
CA ILE A 53 1.87 -0.66 3.22
C ILE A 53 2.96 -1.56 2.70
N THR A 54 2.71 -2.87 2.69
CA THR A 54 3.55 -3.84 2.01
C THR A 54 2.79 -4.38 0.80
N PHE A 55 3.37 -4.24 -0.38
CA PHE A 55 2.85 -4.78 -1.63
C PHE A 55 3.67 -5.99 -2.06
N SER A 56 3.04 -6.99 -2.67
CA SER A 56 3.71 -8.01 -3.47
C SER A 56 3.38 -7.86 -4.95
N ARG A 57 4.35 -8.19 -5.81
CA ARG A 57 4.14 -8.36 -7.24
C ARG A 57 4.48 -9.80 -7.63
N LEU A 58 3.51 -10.46 -8.26
CA LEU A 58 3.61 -11.82 -8.82
C LEU A 58 4.03 -11.77 -10.28
#